data_AF-A0A177HJ81-F1
#
_entry.id   AF-A0A177HJ81-F1
#
_cell.length_a   1.000
_cell.length_b   1.000
_cell.length_c   1.000
_cell.angle_alpha   90.00
_cell.angle_beta   90.00
_cell.angle_gamma   90.00
#
_symmetry.space_group_name_H-M   'P 1'
#
loop_
_entity.id
_entity.type
_entity.pdbx_description
1 polymer ?
#
loop_
_entity_poly.entity_id
_entity_poly.type
_entity_poly.pdbx_seq_one_letter_code
_entity_poly.pdbx_strand_id
1 'polypeptide(L)'
;MMSPSRARCGRRWLRGRRSRCWSCTSSSGESPRPCPLPAARGLPPRGGTSTTEAHPPSWVVPTLPHSPAGRDQYDGGAPAVVGGAHPPPLSASLERGDPHRPAERLPTTGSAEPPPTTQSTTRTASELPRIPAYPAAERAVRALAEAVKYAQWRRDAAEPGKVHEYEDIDESGAAAMIDGLLARGDGDPRGMSLAADEARELLGRYGIHVRPALPASGPDEGARAAERLGYPVALKTTAPHLRHRPDLGGVRLDLTDEEQLRRAYAELTEALGKPEELRPVVQAMAPRGVDTVVRAVIDPAAGAVLSFGLAGAASELLGDTAHRLIPVTDRDAQSVVRSIRTAPVLFGWRGAAPVDTAALEELLQRVSRLVDDHPEVAAVSLEPVVVATQGVSVLGASVRLAPPPARSDLGPRTLPAY
;
A
#
# COMPACT_ATOMS: atom_id res chain seq x y z
N MET A 1 53.67 16.95 -2.04
CA MET A 1 52.53 16.43 -2.82
C MET A 1 52.58 14.92 -2.83
N MET A 2 51.63 14.24 -2.17
CA MET A 2 51.25 12.83 -2.43
C MET A 2 49.94 12.59 -1.66
N SER A 3 48.95 12.02 -2.34
CA SER A 3 47.58 11.83 -1.81
C SER A 3 47.38 10.37 -1.41
N PRO A 4 46.75 10.06 -0.26
CA PRO A 4 46.40 8.68 0.10
C PRO A 4 45.18 8.22 -0.70
N SER A 5 45.31 7.11 -1.43
CA SER A 5 44.19 6.51 -2.15
C SER A 5 43.22 5.80 -1.19
N ARG A 6 41.94 6.14 -1.24
CA ARG A 6 40.89 5.36 -0.57
C ARG A 6 40.60 4.09 -1.38
N ALA A 7 40.72 2.93 -0.75
CA ALA A 7 40.26 1.67 -1.33
C ALA A 7 38.73 1.70 -1.53
N ARG A 8 38.24 1.18 -2.66
CA ARG A 8 36.81 1.04 -2.95
C ARG A 8 36.38 -0.40 -2.72
N CYS A 9 35.44 -0.64 -1.80
CA CYS A 9 34.72 -1.91 -1.71
C CYS A 9 33.51 -1.87 -2.66
N GLY A 10 33.45 -2.81 -3.61
CA GLY A 10 32.29 -3.01 -4.48
C GLY A 10 31.69 -4.40 -4.25
N ARG A 11 30.36 -4.50 -4.09
CA ARG A 11 29.67 -5.80 -3.92
C ARG A 11 29.58 -6.51 -5.28
N ARG A 12 30.07 -7.76 -5.37
CA ARG A 12 29.80 -8.67 -6.51
C ARG A 12 28.91 -9.81 -6.04
N TRP A 13 27.70 -9.90 -6.60
CA TRP A 13 26.74 -10.96 -6.28
C TRP A 13 27.14 -12.30 -6.91
N LEU A 14 27.30 -13.33 -6.08
CA LEU A 14 27.30 -14.73 -6.50
C LEU A 14 26.02 -15.40 -5.98
N ARG A 15 25.32 -16.13 -6.87
CA ARG A 15 24.03 -16.75 -6.55
C ARG A 15 24.23 -17.93 -5.57
N GLY A 16 23.35 -18.04 -4.57
CA GLY A 16 23.09 -19.32 -3.91
C GLY A 16 23.82 -19.63 -2.59
N ARG A 17 23.92 -18.66 -1.66
CA ARG A 17 23.89 -18.84 -0.18
C ARG A 17 24.09 -17.48 0.49
N ARG A 18 23.10 -16.98 1.25
CA ARG A 18 23.22 -15.72 2.01
C ARG A 18 23.72 -16.00 3.44
N SER A 19 25.04 -16.03 3.63
CA SER A 19 25.67 -15.73 4.93
C SER A 19 26.44 -14.41 4.80
N ARG A 20 26.37 -13.55 5.83
CA ARG A 20 27.07 -12.25 5.82
C ARG A 20 28.58 -12.51 6.00
N CYS A 21 29.36 -12.42 4.93
CA CYS A 21 30.83 -12.37 4.99
C CYS A 21 31.31 -11.06 4.36
N TRP A 22 31.93 -10.20 5.17
CA TRP A 22 32.76 -9.11 4.68
C TRP A 22 34.16 -9.68 4.38
N SER A 23 34.65 -9.50 3.16
CA SER A 23 36.03 -9.86 2.80
C SER A 23 36.83 -8.59 2.50
N CYS A 24 37.70 -8.21 3.44
CA CYS A 24 38.78 -7.28 3.17
C CYS A 24 39.94 -8.06 2.57
N THR A 25 40.33 -7.74 1.33
CA THR A 25 41.57 -8.25 0.73
C THR A 25 42.74 -7.35 1.13
N SER A 26 43.60 -7.85 2.03
CA SER A 26 44.96 -7.34 2.18
C SER A 26 45.87 -7.92 1.09
N SER A 27 46.89 -7.17 0.70
CA SER A 27 47.85 -7.57 -0.33
C SER A 27 48.92 -8.54 0.21
N SER A 28 48.52 -9.77 0.52
CA SER A 28 49.41 -10.89 0.84
C SER A 28 48.70 -12.19 0.50
N GLY A 29 49.19 -12.92 -0.51
CA GLY A 29 48.50 -14.09 -1.05
C GLY A 29 48.64 -15.32 -0.16
N GLU A 30 47.57 -15.68 0.55
CA GLU A 30 47.43 -16.98 1.20
C GLU A 30 45.96 -17.45 1.20
N SER A 31 45.74 -18.75 0.98
CA SER A 31 44.41 -19.32 0.74
C SER A 31 43.60 -19.52 2.03
N PRO A 32 42.29 -19.19 2.07
CA PRO A 32 41.49 -19.26 3.30
C PRO A 32 41.19 -20.71 3.73
N ARG A 33 41.39 -20.99 5.02
CA ARG A 33 40.99 -22.25 5.67
C ARG A 33 39.53 -22.18 6.18
N PRO A 34 38.77 -23.28 6.22
CA PRO A 34 37.39 -23.28 6.71
C PRO A 34 37.30 -23.19 8.25
N CYS A 35 36.32 -22.45 8.76
CA CYS A 35 35.99 -22.40 10.19
C CYS A 35 35.19 -23.64 10.65
N PRO A 36 35.34 -24.08 11.91
CA PRO A 36 34.60 -25.22 12.46
C PRO A 36 33.18 -24.85 12.90
N LEU A 37 32.26 -25.82 12.81
CA LEU A 37 30.89 -25.73 13.32
C LEU A 37 30.85 -26.04 14.83
N PRO A 38 30.03 -25.34 15.64
CA PRO A 38 29.76 -25.73 17.02
C PRO A 38 28.80 -26.93 17.09
N ALA A 39 29.05 -27.85 18.03
CA ALA A 39 28.27 -29.07 18.20
C ALA A 39 26.94 -28.86 18.92
N ALA A 40 25.94 -29.68 18.59
CA ALA A 40 24.63 -29.68 19.25
C ALA A 40 24.73 -30.12 20.72
N ARG A 41 23.98 -29.44 21.60
CA ARG A 41 23.69 -29.88 22.98
C ARG A 41 22.18 -30.04 23.15
N GLY A 42 21.77 -31.14 23.80
CA GLY A 42 20.38 -31.60 23.83
C GLY A 42 19.48 -30.93 24.86
N LEU A 43 18.18 -31.19 24.72
CA LEU A 43 17.13 -30.74 25.66
C LEU A 43 17.14 -31.57 26.96
N PRO A 44 16.90 -30.94 28.13
CA PRO A 44 16.36 -31.59 29.32
C PRO A 44 14.82 -31.66 29.29
N PRO A 45 14.18 -32.49 30.16
CA PRO A 45 12.79 -32.92 29.97
C PRO A 45 11.72 -31.99 30.56
N ARG A 46 10.46 -32.24 30.17
CA ARG A 46 9.25 -31.54 30.63
C ARG A 46 8.99 -31.76 32.13
N GLY A 47 8.82 -30.67 32.87
CA GLY A 47 8.12 -30.64 34.16
C GLY A 47 6.92 -29.70 34.07
N GLY A 48 5.75 -30.12 34.55
CA GLY A 48 4.53 -29.32 34.50
C GLY A 48 4.11 -28.85 35.87
N THR A 49 3.70 -27.58 35.97
CA THR A 49 2.84 -27.05 37.03
C THR A 49 1.87 -26.03 36.43
N SER A 50 0.66 -26.02 36.98
CA SER A 50 -0.48 -25.21 36.55
C SER A 50 -0.49 -23.81 37.18
N THR A 51 -0.69 -22.75 36.39
CA THR A 51 -1.26 -21.48 36.90
C THR A 51 -2.08 -20.78 35.80
N THR A 52 -3.34 -20.49 36.13
CA THR A 52 -4.25 -19.44 35.63
C THR A 52 -4.11 -18.91 34.20
N GLU A 53 -5.11 -19.25 33.39
CA GLU A 53 -5.36 -18.72 32.05
C GLU A 53 -5.80 -17.23 32.10
N ALA A 54 -5.13 -16.37 31.33
CA ALA A 54 -5.50 -14.97 31.14
C ALA A 54 -5.47 -14.64 29.64
N HIS A 55 -6.64 -14.41 29.05
CA HIS A 55 -6.77 -14.15 27.60
C HIS A 55 -6.17 -12.78 27.22
N PRO A 56 -5.28 -12.70 26.21
CA PRO A 56 -4.97 -11.45 25.53
C PRO A 56 -6.12 -11.04 24.59
N PRO A 57 -6.32 -9.74 24.31
CA PRO A 57 -7.42 -9.25 23.50
C PRO A 57 -7.26 -9.65 22.02
N SER A 58 -8.28 -10.33 21.48
CA SER A 58 -8.36 -10.68 20.07
C SER A 58 -8.75 -9.48 19.21
N TRP A 59 -7.90 -9.15 18.23
CA TRP A 59 -8.25 -8.22 17.16
C TRP A 59 -8.98 -9.01 16.07
N VAL A 60 -10.32 -8.92 16.07
CA VAL A 60 -11.17 -9.63 15.11
C VAL A 60 -11.22 -8.86 13.79
N VAL A 61 -10.79 -9.52 12.71
CA VAL A 61 -11.03 -9.05 11.34
C VAL A 61 -12.53 -9.26 11.03
N PRO A 62 -13.29 -8.22 10.61
CA PRO A 62 -14.71 -8.39 10.32
C PRO A 62 -14.94 -9.26 9.08
N THR A 63 -15.52 -10.45 9.25
CA THR A 63 -16.08 -11.22 8.14
C THR A 63 -17.37 -10.58 7.65
N LEU A 64 -17.44 -10.24 6.36
CA LEU A 64 -18.62 -9.68 5.72
C LEU A 64 -19.81 -10.66 5.75
N PRO A 65 -20.97 -10.31 6.36
CA PRO A 65 -22.16 -11.11 6.22
C PRO A 65 -22.73 -10.98 4.80
N HIS A 66 -23.03 -12.12 4.16
CA HIS A 66 -23.90 -12.13 2.99
C HIS A 66 -25.32 -11.77 3.42
N SER A 67 -25.93 -10.76 2.80
CA SER A 67 -27.33 -10.40 3.03
C SER A 67 -28.18 -10.79 1.80
N PRO A 68 -29.32 -11.47 1.96
CA PRO A 68 -30.16 -11.90 0.86
C PRO A 68 -31.00 -10.75 0.29
N ALA A 69 -31.43 -10.89 -0.96
CA ALA A 69 -32.26 -9.88 -1.64
C ALA A 69 -33.66 -9.77 -1.02
N GLY A 70 -33.96 -8.62 -0.41
CA GLY A 70 -35.32 -8.19 -0.07
C GLY A 70 -35.88 -7.26 -1.15
N ARG A 71 -37.09 -7.55 -1.63
CA ARG A 71 -37.94 -6.59 -2.36
C ARG A 71 -38.80 -5.86 -1.34
N ASP A 72 -38.97 -4.54 -1.51
CA ASP A 72 -40.21 -3.77 -1.31
C ASP A 72 -39.92 -2.33 -1.79
N GLN A 73 -40.61 -1.86 -2.84
CA GLN A 73 -41.82 -1.03 -2.75
C GLN A 73 -41.61 0.30 -2.00
N TYR A 74 -41.39 1.37 -2.78
CA TYR A 74 -41.70 2.73 -2.39
C TYR A 74 -42.51 3.40 -3.51
N ASP A 75 -43.63 3.99 -3.11
CA ASP A 75 -44.56 4.75 -3.95
C ASP A 75 -44.28 6.25 -3.74
N GLY A 76 -44.45 7.10 -4.76
CA GLY A 76 -44.05 8.51 -4.66
C GLY A 76 -43.92 9.26 -6.00
N GLY A 77 -45.05 9.81 -6.47
CA GLY A 77 -45.22 10.46 -7.77
C GLY A 77 -44.22 11.54 -8.23
N ALA A 78 -44.07 11.62 -9.56
CA ALA A 78 -43.47 12.72 -10.30
C ALA A 78 -44.44 13.21 -11.40
N PRO A 79 -44.52 14.53 -11.71
CA PRO A 79 -45.52 15.09 -12.63
C PRO A 79 -45.13 15.07 -14.13
N ALA A 80 -46.11 15.41 -14.96
CA ALA A 80 -46.24 15.06 -16.37
C ALA A 80 -45.26 15.67 -17.42
N VAL A 81 -44.78 14.78 -18.29
CA VAL A 81 -44.86 14.79 -19.78
C VAL A 81 -44.79 16.12 -20.57
N VAL A 82 -43.69 16.26 -21.32
CA VAL A 82 -43.62 16.65 -22.75
C VAL A 82 -42.43 15.87 -23.36
N GLY A 83 -42.40 15.36 -24.60
CA GLY A 83 -43.42 15.28 -25.65
C GLY A 83 -42.82 15.33 -27.07
N GLY A 84 -42.27 14.21 -27.59
CA GLY A 84 -41.62 14.14 -28.91
C GLY A 84 -41.50 12.71 -29.46
N ALA A 85 -41.71 12.52 -30.77
CA ALA A 85 -42.06 11.23 -31.37
C ALA A 85 -40.90 10.46 -32.04
N HIS A 86 -40.99 9.13 -32.03
CA HIS A 86 -40.18 8.20 -32.84
C HIS A 86 -41.09 7.41 -33.82
N PRO A 87 -40.64 7.15 -35.07
CA PRO A 87 -41.38 6.30 -36.01
C PRO A 87 -41.12 4.78 -35.79
N PRO A 88 -42.08 3.90 -36.18
CA PRO A 88 -42.01 2.44 -35.95
C PRO A 88 -41.23 1.66 -37.04
N PRO A 89 -40.85 0.39 -36.77
CA PRO A 89 -40.06 -0.43 -37.70
C PRO A 89 -40.88 -1.10 -38.81
N LEU A 90 -40.23 -1.39 -39.94
CA LEU A 90 -40.79 -2.14 -41.06
C LEU A 90 -40.69 -3.66 -40.84
N SER A 91 -41.83 -4.34 -40.94
CA SER A 91 -41.93 -5.80 -41.10
C SER A 91 -42.09 -6.16 -42.58
N ALA A 92 -41.38 -7.19 -43.04
CA ALA A 92 -41.55 -7.77 -44.37
C ALA A 92 -42.21 -9.15 -44.26
N SER A 93 -43.37 -9.31 -44.90
CA SER A 93 -44.19 -10.52 -44.82
C SER A 93 -43.71 -11.62 -45.77
N LEU A 94 -43.88 -12.88 -45.34
CA LEU A 94 -43.76 -14.06 -46.19
C LEU A 94 -45.00 -14.20 -47.08
N GLU A 95 -44.85 -14.12 -48.39
CA GLU A 95 -45.92 -14.48 -49.32
C GLU A 95 -46.06 -16.00 -49.50
N ARG A 96 -47.30 -16.46 -49.62
CA ARG A 96 -47.67 -17.85 -49.90
C ARG A 96 -48.60 -17.90 -51.13
N GLY A 97 -48.24 -18.75 -52.08
CA GLY A 97 -49.06 -19.21 -53.21
C GLY A 97 -48.27 -20.30 -53.97
N ASP A 98 -48.87 -21.30 -54.61
CA ASP A 98 -50.29 -21.65 -54.77
C ASP A 98 -50.35 -23.19 -55.07
N PRO A 99 -51.22 -24.02 -54.44
CA PRO A 99 -50.99 -25.47 -54.38
C PRO A 99 -51.70 -26.29 -55.48
N HIS A 100 -51.87 -25.79 -56.72
CA HIS A 100 -52.45 -26.59 -57.81
C HIS A 100 -51.82 -26.36 -59.20
N ARG A 101 -50.84 -27.19 -59.56
CA ARG A 101 -50.54 -27.53 -60.97
C ARG A 101 -50.02 -28.98 -61.08
N PRO A 102 -50.59 -29.83 -61.96
CA PRO A 102 -50.28 -31.26 -61.99
C PRO A 102 -48.93 -31.58 -62.66
N ALA A 103 -48.39 -32.76 -62.36
CA ALA A 103 -47.08 -33.20 -62.79
C ALA A 103 -47.06 -33.80 -64.22
N GLU A 104 -46.06 -33.44 -65.01
CA GLU A 104 -45.63 -34.18 -66.20
C GLU A 104 -44.36 -34.99 -65.89
N ARG A 105 -44.24 -36.17 -66.51
CA ARG A 105 -43.12 -37.10 -66.26
C ARG A 105 -42.48 -37.56 -67.57
N LEU A 106 -41.19 -37.21 -67.72
CA LEU A 106 -40.16 -37.90 -68.52
C LEU A 106 -40.31 -37.81 -70.06
N PRO A 107 -39.17 -37.79 -70.78
CA PRO A 107 -38.48 -39.06 -71.07
C PRO A 107 -37.04 -39.15 -70.55
N THR A 108 -36.64 -40.38 -70.25
CA THR A 108 -35.27 -40.81 -70.05
C THR A 108 -34.51 -40.93 -71.38
N THR A 109 -33.27 -40.46 -71.46
CA THR A 109 -32.06 -41.17 -71.95
C THR A 109 -30.91 -40.19 -72.18
N GLY A 110 -29.67 -40.59 -71.91
CA GLY A 110 -28.49 -39.75 -72.10
C GLY A 110 -27.44 -39.96 -71.02
N SER A 111 -26.67 -41.04 -71.14
CA SER A 111 -25.47 -41.24 -70.30
C SER A 111 -24.44 -40.18 -70.63
N ALA A 112 -24.05 -39.38 -69.64
CA ALA A 112 -22.91 -38.47 -69.71
C ALA A 112 -22.01 -38.72 -68.50
N GLU A 113 -20.71 -38.87 -68.73
CA GLU A 113 -19.71 -39.06 -67.67
C GLU A 113 -19.66 -37.84 -66.74
N PRO A 114 -19.40 -38.03 -65.43
CA PRO A 114 -19.17 -36.91 -64.53
C PRO A 114 -17.86 -36.19 -64.93
N PRO A 115 -17.82 -34.84 -64.92
CA PRO A 115 -16.56 -34.12 -65.09
C PRO A 115 -15.59 -34.47 -63.96
N PRO A 116 -14.26 -34.39 -64.19
CA PRO A 116 -13.27 -34.84 -63.23
C PRO A 116 -13.43 -34.11 -61.90
N THR A 117 -13.49 -34.88 -60.81
CA THR A 117 -13.59 -34.36 -59.45
C THR A 117 -12.41 -33.44 -59.15
N THR A 118 -12.64 -32.12 -59.22
CA THR A 118 -11.73 -31.16 -58.64
C THR A 118 -11.59 -31.53 -57.17
N GLN A 119 -10.41 -31.97 -56.76
CA GLN A 119 -10.11 -32.24 -55.35
C GLN A 119 -10.11 -30.91 -54.63
N SER A 120 -11.29 -30.46 -54.20
CA SER A 120 -11.42 -29.41 -53.22
C SER A 120 -10.66 -29.90 -52.00
N THR A 121 -9.52 -29.28 -51.71
CA THR A 121 -8.75 -29.55 -50.51
C THR A 121 -9.57 -29.08 -49.32
N THR A 122 -10.47 -29.95 -48.86
CA THR A 122 -11.26 -29.78 -47.65
C THR A 122 -10.27 -29.81 -46.49
N ARG A 123 -9.72 -28.63 -46.14
CA ARG A 123 -9.08 -28.40 -44.85
C ARG A 123 -10.01 -28.94 -43.81
N THR A 124 -9.58 -29.97 -43.08
CA THR A 124 -10.35 -30.57 -42.00
C THR A 124 -10.74 -29.45 -41.03
N ALA A 125 -12.03 -29.36 -40.71
CA ALA A 125 -12.59 -28.22 -39.95
C ALA A 125 -11.95 -28.02 -38.55
N SER A 126 -11.16 -29.00 -38.10
CA SER A 126 -10.28 -28.94 -36.91
C SER A 126 -9.26 -27.80 -36.94
N GLU A 127 -8.84 -27.32 -38.11
CA GLU A 127 -7.80 -26.28 -38.25
C GLU A 127 -8.34 -24.84 -38.42
N LEU A 128 -9.66 -24.63 -38.32
CA LEU A 128 -10.20 -23.27 -38.32
C LEU A 128 -10.08 -22.66 -36.92
N PRO A 129 -9.70 -21.37 -36.78
CA PRO A 129 -9.65 -20.70 -35.49
C PRO A 129 -11.03 -20.76 -34.82
N ARG A 130 -11.13 -21.44 -33.68
CA ARG A 130 -12.40 -21.59 -32.96
C ARG A 130 -12.77 -20.25 -32.34
N ILE A 131 -13.81 -19.61 -32.87
CA ILE A 131 -14.37 -18.38 -32.31
C ILE A 131 -15.04 -18.73 -30.97
N PRO A 132 -14.67 -18.09 -29.84
CA PRO A 132 -15.32 -18.33 -28.56
C PRO A 132 -16.80 -17.97 -28.61
N ALA A 133 -17.67 -18.97 -28.43
CA ALA A 133 -19.11 -18.80 -28.34
C ALA A 133 -19.55 -18.79 -26.86
N TYR A 134 -20.34 -17.79 -26.47
CA TYR A 134 -20.85 -17.64 -25.11
C TYR A 134 -22.38 -17.70 -25.11
N PRO A 135 -23.02 -18.33 -24.10
CA PRO A 135 -24.48 -18.49 -24.07
C PRO A 135 -25.25 -17.22 -23.70
N ALA A 136 -24.56 -16.09 -23.45
CA ALA A 136 -25.16 -14.80 -23.14
C ALA A 136 -24.16 -13.67 -23.45
N ALA A 137 -24.64 -12.49 -23.85
CA ALA A 137 -23.80 -11.36 -24.24
C ALA A 137 -22.97 -10.83 -23.07
N GLU A 138 -23.53 -10.81 -21.86
CA GLU A 138 -22.88 -10.37 -20.62
C GLU A 138 -21.69 -11.27 -20.26
N ARG A 139 -21.79 -12.58 -20.56
CA ARG A 139 -20.68 -13.53 -20.38
C ARG A 139 -19.58 -13.29 -21.41
N ALA A 140 -19.92 -13.00 -22.67
CA ALA A 140 -18.95 -12.62 -23.69
C ALA A 140 -18.20 -11.34 -23.31
N VAL A 141 -18.94 -10.29 -22.91
CA VAL A 141 -18.36 -9.00 -22.49
C VAL A 141 -17.48 -9.16 -21.25
N ARG A 142 -17.91 -9.94 -20.23
CA ARG A 142 -17.07 -10.22 -19.05
C ARG A 142 -15.80 -10.98 -19.41
N ALA A 143 -15.88 -12.02 -20.25
CA ALA A 143 -14.71 -12.77 -20.68
C ALA A 143 -13.72 -11.91 -21.49
N LEU A 144 -14.24 -11.06 -22.38
CA LEU A 144 -13.44 -10.07 -23.10
C LEU A 144 -12.79 -9.05 -22.16
N ALA A 145 -13.52 -8.55 -21.15
CA ALA A 145 -12.99 -7.62 -20.16
C ALA A 145 -11.83 -8.23 -19.36
N GLU A 146 -11.93 -9.48 -18.91
CA GLU A 146 -10.80 -10.16 -18.23
C GLU A 146 -9.62 -10.41 -19.18
N ALA A 147 -9.87 -10.76 -20.44
CA ALA A 147 -8.81 -10.90 -21.45
C ALA A 147 -8.09 -9.56 -21.72
N VAL A 148 -8.83 -8.44 -21.77
CA VAL A 148 -8.28 -7.09 -21.92
C VAL A 148 -7.47 -6.67 -20.70
N LYS A 149 -7.98 -6.89 -19.48
CA LYS A 149 -7.23 -6.65 -18.22
C LYS A 149 -5.92 -7.44 -18.19
N TYR A 150 -5.96 -8.73 -18.54
CA TYR A 150 -4.78 -9.57 -18.60
C TYR A 150 -3.78 -9.10 -19.67
N ALA A 151 -4.26 -8.67 -20.85
CA ALA A 151 -3.43 -8.11 -21.90
C ALA A 151 -2.87 -6.71 -21.57
N GLN A 152 -3.53 -5.94 -20.70
CA GLN A 152 -2.99 -4.70 -20.12
C GLN A 152 -1.89 -5.05 -19.11
N TRP A 153 -2.19 -5.87 -18.10
CA TRP A 153 -1.22 -6.35 -17.11
C TRP A 153 0.04 -6.96 -17.76
N ARG A 154 -0.09 -7.77 -18.81
CA ARG A 154 1.05 -8.33 -19.56
C ARG A 154 1.90 -7.28 -20.26
N ARG A 155 1.32 -6.17 -20.72
CA ARG A 155 2.07 -5.05 -21.33
C ARG A 155 2.78 -4.25 -20.26
N ASP A 156 2.10 -3.96 -19.14
CA ASP A 156 2.72 -3.28 -18.01
C ASP A 156 3.87 -4.10 -17.41
N ALA A 157 3.69 -5.41 -17.24
CA ALA A 157 4.71 -6.32 -16.75
C ALA A 157 5.87 -6.58 -17.73
N ALA A 158 5.75 -6.20 -19.00
CA ALA A 158 6.85 -6.29 -19.97
C ALA A 158 7.93 -5.22 -19.72
N GLU A 159 7.55 -4.11 -19.08
CA GLU A 159 8.44 -3.01 -18.67
C GLU A 159 8.36 -2.85 -17.15
N PRO A 160 9.00 -3.75 -16.37
CA PRO A 160 8.93 -3.70 -14.92
C PRO A 160 9.50 -2.38 -14.39
N GLY A 161 8.83 -1.84 -13.37
CA GLY A 161 9.31 -0.67 -12.65
C GLY A 161 10.67 -0.92 -11.97
N LYS A 162 11.34 0.16 -11.58
CA LYS A 162 12.63 0.14 -10.89
C LYS A 162 12.43 0.52 -9.43
N VAL A 163 13.10 -0.19 -8.53
CA VAL A 163 13.23 0.25 -7.14
C VAL A 163 14.35 1.29 -7.10
N HIS A 164 14.04 2.56 -6.82
CA HIS A 164 15.06 3.60 -6.79
C HIS A 164 16.13 3.32 -5.70
N GLU A 165 17.36 3.74 -5.99
CA GLU A 165 18.47 3.82 -5.05
C GLU A 165 18.71 5.30 -4.74
N TYR A 166 18.96 5.62 -3.47
CA TYR A 166 19.17 6.99 -3.02
C TYR A 166 20.55 7.07 -2.36
N GLU A 167 21.35 8.08 -2.72
CA GLU A 167 22.72 8.26 -2.22
C GLU A 167 22.77 8.81 -0.78
N ASP A 168 21.65 9.31 -0.27
CA ASP A 168 21.49 9.92 1.06
C ASP A 168 21.05 8.93 2.17
N ILE A 169 20.88 7.64 1.84
CA ILE A 169 20.47 6.60 2.79
C ILE A 169 21.69 6.06 3.56
N ASP A 170 21.61 6.09 4.90
CA ASP A 170 22.56 5.45 5.81
C ASP A 170 22.04 4.08 6.29
N GLU A 171 22.06 3.09 5.38
CA GLU A 171 21.74 1.66 5.66
C GLU A 171 22.53 1.16 6.88
N SER A 172 23.81 1.55 6.98
CA SER A 172 24.75 1.09 8.00
C SER A 172 24.43 1.60 9.40
N GLY A 173 24.19 2.90 9.56
CA GLY A 173 23.85 3.50 10.84
C GLY A 173 22.43 3.15 11.26
N ALA A 174 21.52 2.93 10.32
CA ALA A 174 20.17 2.46 10.62
C ALA A 174 20.19 1.02 11.17
N ALA A 175 20.94 0.11 10.54
CA ALA A 175 21.17 -1.23 11.08
C ALA A 175 21.80 -1.19 12.49
N ALA A 176 22.86 -0.40 12.69
CA ALA A 176 23.51 -0.27 14.00
C ALA A 176 22.57 0.30 15.09
N MET A 177 21.69 1.24 14.72
CA MET A 177 20.69 1.78 15.63
C MET A 177 19.62 0.73 15.98
N ILE A 178 19.12 -0.01 14.98
CA ILE A 178 18.13 -1.08 15.16
C ILE A 178 18.69 -2.19 16.07
N ASP A 179 19.93 -2.65 15.83
CA ASP A 179 20.59 -3.65 16.66
C ASP A 179 20.71 -3.18 18.13
N GLY A 180 21.11 -1.91 18.34
CA GLY A 180 21.21 -1.32 19.67
C GLY A 180 19.86 -1.13 20.38
N LEU A 181 18.79 -0.83 19.63
CA LEU A 181 17.42 -0.71 20.16
C LEU A 181 16.84 -2.08 20.52
N LEU A 182 16.98 -3.08 19.65
CA LEU A 182 16.52 -4.45 19.92
C LEU A 182 17.27 -5.08 21.11
N ALA A 183 18.57 -4.81 21.25
CA ALA A 183 19.35 -5.25 22.41
C ALA A 183 18.88 -4.63 23.74
N ARG A 184 18.26 -3.43 23.71
CA ARG A 184 17.62 -2.79 24.89
C ARG A 184 16.23 -3.35 25.20
N GLY A 185 15.59 -4.05 24.27
CA GLY A 185 14.20 -4.52 24.39
C GLY A 185 14.03 -5.88 25.09
N ASP A 186 15.03 -6.33 25.85
CA ASP A 186 15.11 -7.62 26.56
C ASP A 186 14.78 -8.89 25.73
N GLY A 187 14.78 -8.77 24.39
CA GLY A 187 14.44 -9.86 23.48
C GLY A 187 12.97 -10.27 23.45
N ASP A 188 12.02 -9.41 23.85
CA ASP A 188 10.59 -9.74 23.75
C ASP A 188 10.21 -10.05 22.29
N PRO A 189 9.72 -11.26 21.96
CA PRO A 189 9.35 -11.63 20.60
C PRO A 189 8.17 -10.82 20.04
N ARG A 190 7.44 -10.09 20.89
CA ARG A 190 6.40 -9.13 20.48
C ARG A 190 6.98 -7.79 20.00
N GLY A 191 8.28 -7.56 20.19
CA GLY A 191 8.96 -6.34 19.78
C GLY A 191 8.60 -5.11 20.62
N MET A 192 9.11 -3.95 20.22
CA MET A 192 8.96 -2.67 20.92
C MET A 192 8.54 -1.54 19.96
N SER A 193 7.72 -0.63 20.46
CA SER A 193 7.45 0.66 19.80
C SER A 193 8.54 1.66 20.19
N LEU A 194 9.12 2.35 19.20
CA LEU A 194 10.17 3.34 19.44
C LEU A 194 9.61 4.61 20.09
N ALA A 195 10.44 5.30 20.87
CA ALA A 195 10.15 6.67 21.29
C ALA A 195 10.12 7.61 20.07
N ALA A 196 9.46 8.77 20.20
CA ALA A 196 9.26 9.68 19.06
C ALA A 196 10.58 10.17 18.44
N ASP A 197 11.60 10.45 19.26
CA ASP A 197 12.92 10.83 18.78
C ASP A 197 13.70 9.66 18.18
N GLU A 198 13.63 8.46 18.76
CA GLU A 198 14.25 7.25 18.20
C GLU A 198 13.66 6.91 16.82
N ALA A 199 12.33 7.02 16.67
CA ALA A 199 11.64 6.85 15.40
C ALA A 199 12.04 7.92 14.37
N ARG A 200 12.12 9.19 14.79
CA ARG A 200 12.54 10.32 13.92
C ARG A 200 13.99 10.18 13.47
N GLU A 201 14.88 9.73 14.33
CA GLU A 201 16.31 9.53 14.01
C GLU A 201 16.52 8.32 13.09
N LEU A 202 15.76 7.23 13.26
CA LEU A 202 15.79 6.08 12.35
C LEU A 202 15.22 6.46 10.96
N LEU A 203 14.06 7.11 10.92
CA LEU A 203 13.44 7.58 9.67
C LEU A 203 14.33 8.60 8.94
N GLY A 204 15.01 9.48 9.69
CA GLY A 204 15.95 10.47 9.15
C GLY A 204 17.12 9.85 8.37
N ARG A 205 17.57 8.63 8.72
CA ARG A 205 18.61 7.90 7.97
C ARG A 205 18.16 7.39 6.60
N TYR A 206 16.86 7.41 6.31
CA TYR A 206 16.29 7.12 5.00
C TYR A 206 15.80 8.40 4.29
N GLY A 207 16.17 9.58 4.77
CA GLY A 207 15.70 10.88 4.26
C GLY A 207 14.24 11.21 4.63
N ILE A 208 13.63 10.47 5.55
CA ILE A 208 12.24 10.69 5.96
C ILE A 208 12.21 11.67 7.15
N HIS A 209 12.01 12.95 6.84
CA HIS A 209 12.03 14.01 7.84
C HIS A 209 10.67 14.22 8.53
N VAL A 210 10.54 13.70 9.76
CA VAL A 210 9.39 13.96 10.64
C VAL A 210 9.54 15.31 11.34
N ARG A 211 8.54 16.19 11.24
CA ARG A 211 8.57 17.50 11.91
C ARG A 211 8.57 17.32 13.44
N PRO A 212 9.51 17.93 14.18
CA PRO A 212 9.57 17.79 15.62
C PRO A 212 8.32 18.39 16.29
N ALA A 213 7.81 17.71 17.31
CA ALA A 213 6.83 18.25 18.24
C ALA A 213 7.52 18.39 19.60
N LEU A 214 7.59 19.61 20.12
CA LEU A 214 8.34 19.94 21.33
C LEU A 214 7.39 19.94 22.55
N PRO A 215 7.81 19.37 23.70
CA PRO A 215 7.02 19.44 24.93
C PRO A 215 6.67 20.88 25.33
N ALA A 216 5.48 21.03 25.93
CA ALA A 216 4.96 22.30 26.41
C ALA A 216 4.28 22.11 27.77
N SER A 217 4.99 21.56 28.76
CA SER A 217 4.45 21.15 30.07
C SER A 217 3.82 22.30 30.88
N GLY A 218 4.10 23.55 30.49
CA GLY A 218 3.40 24.76 30.92
C GLY A 218 3.40 25.82 29.81
N PRO A 219 2.62 26.90 29.95
CA PRO A 219 2.49 27.94 28.92
C PRO A 219 3.82 28.63 28.57
N ASP A 220 4.72 28.83 29.55
CA ASP A 220 6.05 29.40 29.30
C ASP A 220 6.98 28.45 28.54
N GLU A 221 6.85 27.13 28.75
CA GLU A 221 7.60 26.14 27.97
C GLU A 221 7.07 26.07 26.54
N GLY A 222 5.74 26.12 26.38
CA GLY A 222 5.08 26.25 25.09
C GLY A 222 5.54 27.49 24.32
N ALA A 223 5.57 28.66 24.96
CA ALA A 223 6.03 29.91 24.34
C ALA A 223 7.47 29.78 23.83
N ARG A 224 8.40 29.30 24.67
CA ARG A 224 9.79 29.03 24.28
C ARG A 224 9.89 27.97 23.18
N ALA A 225 8.99 26.97 23.16
CA ALA A 225 8.96 25.95 22.11
C ALA A 225 8.47 26.53 20.77
N ALA A 226 7.45 27.38 20.78
CA ALA A 226 6.95 28.07 19.61
C ALA A 226 7.99 29.03 19.02
N GLU A 227 8.69 29.79 19.86
CA GLU A 227 9.80 30.67 19.45
C GLU A 227 10.92 29.90 18.74
N ARG A 228 11.32 28.73 19.27
CA ARG A 228 12.33 27.85 18.63
C ARG A 228 11.86 27.24 17.30
N LEU A 229 10.56 27.02 17.13
CA LEU A 229 9.97 26.40 15.94
C LEU A 229 9.65 27.41 14.84
N GLY A 230 9.43 28.67 15.21
CA GLY A 230 8.88 29.71 14.35
C GLY A 230 7.35 29.61 14.23
N TYR A 231 6.69 30.77 14.28
CA TYR A 231 5.25 30.90 14.06
C TYR A 231 4.90 30.87 12.55
N PRO A 232 3.71 30.39 12.16
CA PRO A 232 2.63 29.89 13.00
C PRO A 232 2.83 28.44 13.49
N VAL A 233 2.28 28.15 14.66
CA VAL A 233 2.38 26.83 15.30
C VAL A 233 1.01 26.21 15.63
N ALA A 234 1.01 24.91 15.83
CA ALA A 234 -0.08 24.15 16.42
C ALA A 234 0.27 23.77 17.87
N LEU A 235 -0.70 23.86 18.77
CA LEU A 235 -0.68 23.28 20.11
C LEU A 235 -1.59 22.06 20.11
N LYS A 236 -1.06 20.88 20.48
CA LYS A 236 -1.84 19.62 20.48
C LYS A 236 -1.56 18.74 21.69
N THR A 237 -2.58 18.00 22.14
CA THR A 237 -2.43 16.93 23.14
C THR A 237 -1.73 15.70 22.56
N THR A 238 -0.93 15.00 23.37
CA THR A 238 -0.39 13.66 23.05
C THR A 238 -0.91 12.58 24.00
N ALA A 239 -1.93 12.88 24.79
CA ALA A 239 -2.52 11.97 25.77
C ALA A 239 -3.08 10.71 25.11
N PRO A 240 -2.70 9.49 25.57
CA PRO A 240 -3.18 8.24 24.96
C PRO A 240 -4.71 8.10 24.92
N HIS A 241 -5.41 8.61 25.92
CA HIS A 241 -6.86 8.56 26.02
C HIS A 241 -7.61 9.52 25.06
N LEU A 242 -6.90 10.49 24.45
CA LEU A 242 -7.46 11.43 23.46
C LEU A 242 -7.07 11.09 22.01
N ARG A 243 -6.20 10.09 21.78
CA ARG A 243 -5.64 9.74 20.45
C ARG A 243 -6.70 9.49 19.36
N HIS A 244 -7.87 8.97 19.73
CA HIS A 244 -8.98 8.68 18.82
C HIS A 244 -10.19 9.59 19.04
N ARG A 245 -9.99 10.77 19.64
CA ARG A 245 -11.05 11.75 19.97
C ARG A 245 -10.75 13.15 19.41
N PRO A 246 -10.58 13.31 18.08
CA PRO A 246 -10.39 14.63 17.47
C PRO A 246 -11.60 15.55 17.66
N ASP A 247 -12.79 14.99 17.89
CA ASP A 247 -14.04 15.68 18.20
C ASP A 247 -13.97 16.52 19.48
N LEU A 248 -13.11 16.16 20.44
CA LEU A 248 -12.91 16.91 21.68
C LEU A 248 -12.04 18.15 21.50
N GLY A 249 -11.57 18.45 20.29
CA GLY A 249 -10.76 19.64 20.05
C GLY A 249 -9.42 19.61 20.79
N GLY A 250 -8.73 18.47 20.82
CA GLY A 250 -7.39 18.33 21.40
C GLY A 250 -6.27 19.07 20.65
N VAL A 251 -6.61 19.86 19.63
CA VAL A 251 -5.69 20.57 18.73
C VAL A 251 -6.15 22.02 18.58
N ARG A 252 -5.20 22.96 18.63
CA ARG A 252 -5.35 24.37 18.27
C ARG A 252 -4.32 24.67 17.18
N LEU A 253 -4.79 25.19 16.04
CA LEU A 253 -3.99 25.40 14.82
C LEU A 253 -3.82 26.89 14.54
N ASP A 254 -2.92 27.23 13.61
CA ASP A 254 -2.72 28.60 13.08
C ASP A 254 -2.49 29.66 14.17
N LEU A 255 -1.84 29.29 15.29
CA LEU A 255 -1.46 30.22 16.36
C LEU A 255 -0.29 31.07 15.86
N THR A 256 -0.47 32.39 15.73
CA THR A 256 0.52 33.28 15.06
C THR A 256 1.52 33.96 16.00
N ASP A 257 1.26 33.95 17.30
CA ASP A 257 2.03 34.69 18.31
C ASP A 257 1.91 34.05 19.71
N GLU A 258 2.69 34.58 20.66
CA GLU A 258 2.74 34.08 22.04
C GLU A 258 1.42 34.31 22.80
N GLU A 259 0.70 35.40 22.53
CA GLU A 259 -0.55 35.71 23.23
C GLU A 259 -1.65 34.70 22.87
N GLN A 260 -1.79 34.43 21.57
CA GLN A 260 -2.68 33.39 21.05
C GLN A 260 -2.30 32.01 21.60
N LEU A 261 -1.01 31.67 21.64
CA LEU A 261 -0.55 30.40 22.20
C LEU A 261 -0.94 30.25 23.68
N ARG A 262 -0.68 31.28 24.50
CA ARG A 262 -1.02 31.26 25.94
C ARG A 262 -2.52 31.17 26.18
N ARG A 263 -3.33 31.88 25.38
CA ARG A 263 -4.80 31.81 25.43
C ARG A 263 -5.31 30.42 25.05
N ALA A 264 -4.85 29.90 23.91
CA ALA A 264 -5.17 28.56 23.43
C ALA A 264 -4.73 27.45 24.43
N TYR A 265 -3.64 27.67 25.16
CA TYR A 265 -3.18 26.76 26.21
C TYR A 265 -4.15 26.73 27.40
N ALA A 266 -4.55 27.91 27.90
CA ALA A 266 -5.52 28.02 28.99
C ALA A 266 -6.85 27.33 28.61
N GLU A 267 -7.41 27.67 27.45
CA GLU A 267 -8.62 27.06 26.90
C GLU A 267 -8.52 25.53 26.76
N LEU A 268 -7.38 25.02 26.30
CA LEU A 268 -7.15 23.57 26.15
C LEU A 268 -7.16 22.87 27.52
N THR A 269 -6.51 23.45 28.52
CA THR A 269 -6.45 22.88 29.88
C THR A 269 -7.75 23.01 30.64
N GLU A 270 -8.51 24.09 30.43
CA GLU A 270 -9.84 24.28 31.02
C GLU A 270 -10.84 23.27 30.46
N ALA A 271 -10.80 23.04 29.14
CA ALA A 271 -11.74 22.14 28.46
C ALA A 271 -11.43 20.65 28.65
N LEU A 272 -10.15 20.25 28.72
CA LEU A 272 -9.74 18.84 28.62
C LEU A 272 -8.99 18.29 29.84
N GLY A 273 -8.56 19.14 30.79
CA GLY A 273 -7.89 18.70 32.01
C GLY A 273 -6.45 19.20 32.16
N LYS A 274 -5.72 18.60 33.11
CA LYS A 274 -4.43 19.15 33.55
C LYS A 274 -3.29 18.90 32.55
N PRO A 275 -2.28 19.78 32.45
CA PRO A 275 -1.13 19.61 31.54
C PRO A 275 -0.45 18.23 31.62
N GLU A 276 -0.32 17.66 32.81
CA GLU A 276 0.36 16.38 33.06
C GLU A 276 -0.40 15.19 32.43
N GLU A 277 -1.74 15.29 32.39
CA GLU A 277 -2.65 14.32 31.79
C GLU A 277 -2.72 14.51 30.27
N LEU A 278 -2.77 15.77 29.82
CA LEU A 278 -2.88 16.16 28.41
C LEU A 278 -1.58 16.01 27.62
N ARG A 279 -0.42 16.09 28.26
CA ARG A 279 0.91 16.07 27.62
C ARG A 279 0.97 16.96 26.37
N PRO A 280 0.68 18.27 26.50
CA PRO A 280 0.65 19.18 25.37
C PRO A 280 2.03 19.34 24.72
N VAL A 281 2.03 19.45 23.39
CA VAL A 281 3.21 19.69 22.56
C VAL A 281 2.93 20.78 21.55
N VAL A 282 3.97 21.54 21.18
CA VAL A 282 3.94 22.55 20.12
C VAL A 282 4.66 22.02 18.89
N GLN A 283 4.10 22.24 17.70
CA GLN A 283 4.68 21.83 16.41
C GLN A 283 4.47 22.94 15.38
N ALA A 284 5.48 23.21 14.54
CA ALA A 284 5.34 24.18 13.45
C ALA A 284 4.27 23.74 12.43
N MET A 285 3.47 24.68 11.92
CA MET A 285 2.49 24.40 10.87
C MET A 285 3.18 23.90 9.59
N ALA A 286 2.58 22.90 8.93
CA ALA A 286 2.94 22.53 7.57
C ALA A 286 2.24 23.46 6.56
N PRO A 287 2.78 23.62 5.34
CA PRO A 287 2.05 24.23 4.23
C PRO A 287 0.71 23.52 4.01
N ARG A 288 -0.34 24.28 3.63
CA ARG A 288 -1.66 23.71 3.38
C ARG A 288 -1.59 22.69 2.23
N GLY A 289 -2.24 21.55 2.42
CA GLY A 289 -2.17 20.41 1.51
C GLY A 289 -3.25 19.37 1.82
N VAL A 290 -3.09 18.19 1.26
CA VAL A 290 -3.97 17.03 1.51
C VAL A 290 -3.33 16.13 2.55
N ASP A 291 -4.05 15.83 3.62
CA ASP A 291 -3.58 14.90 4.65
C ASP A 291 -3.68 13.46 4.14
N THR A 292 -2.57 12.73 4.24
CA THR A 292 -2.43 11.34 3.80
C THR A 292 -1.88 10.45 4.91
N VAL A 293 -2.01 9.14 4.72
CA VAL A 293 -1.49 8.12 5.63
C VAL A 293 -0.64 7.14 4.83
N VAL A 294 0.59 6.92 5.29
CA VAL A 294 1.51 5.91 4.74
C VAL A 294 1.81 4.91 5.84
N ARG A 295 1.54 3.62 5.62
CA ARG A 295 1.90 2.55 6.55
C ARG A 295 2.66 1.46 5.85
N ALA A 296 3.63 0.85 6.52
CA ALA A 296 4.27 -0.39 6.09
C ALA A 296 4.19 -1.40 7.25
N VAL A 297 3.92 -2.66 6.95
CA VAL A 297 3.81 -3.73 7.96
C VAL A 297 4.31 -5.05 7.40
N ILE A 298 4.91 -5.89 8.25
CA ILE A 298 5.23 -7.27 7.90
C ILE A 298 4.03 -8.15 8.25
N ASP A 299 3.27 -8.52 7.23
CA ASP A 299 2.16 -9.46 7.33
C ASP A 299 2.65 -10.93 7.29
N PRO A 300 2.15 -11.84 8.15
CA PRO A 300 2.59 -13.23 8.17
C PRO A 300 2.32 -14.05 6.90
N ALA A 301 1.33 -13.68 6.08
CA ALA A 301 0.95 -14.40 4.87
C ALA A 301 1.51 -13.74 3.58
N ALA A 302 1.49 -12.41 3.51
CA ALA A 302 1.93 -11.64 2.35
C ALA A 302 3.40 -11.20 2.40
N GLY A 303 4.01 -11.11 3.58
CA GLY A 303 5.32 -10.49 3.79
C GLY A 303 5.21 -8.98 4.01
N ALA A 304 6.21 -8.22 3.60
CA ALA A 304 6.20 -6.76 3.78
C ALA A 304 5.21 -6.08 2.82
N VAL A 305 4.26 -5.32 3.36
CA VAL A 305 3.19 -4.63 2.64
C VAL A 305 3.24 -3.14 2.91
N LEU A 306 3.36 -2.32 1.86
CA LEU A 306 3.14 -0.88 1.89
C LEU A 306 1.65 -0.59 1.67
N SER A 307 1.12 0.39 2.39
CA SER A 307 -0.28 0.83 2.35
C SER A 307 -0.35 2.36 2.28
N PHE A 308 -1.22 2.88 1.42
CA PHE A 308 -1.42 4.31 1.20
C PHE A 308 -2.92 4.66 1.16
N GLY A 309 -3.31 5.79 1.77
CA GLY A 309 -4.65 6.36 1.69
C GLY A 309 -4.67 7.83 2.08
N LEU A 310 -5.82 8.50 1.93
CA LEU A 310 -6.02 9.81 2.55
C LEU A 310 -6.31 9.66 4.05
N ALA A 311 -5.91 10.64 4.86
CA ALA A 311 -6.24 10.66 6.28
C ALA A 311 -7.71 11.03 6.52
N GLY A 312 -8.20 10.73 7.73
CA GLY A 312 -9.49 11.19 8.23
C GLY A 312 -10.59 10.13 8.18
N ALA A 313 -11.56 10.30 9.08
CA ALA A 313 -12.59 9.30 9.40
C ALA A 313 -13.41 8.80 8.21
N ALA A 314 -13.63 9.62 7.17
CA ALA A 314 -14.36 9.19 5.97
C ALA A 314 -13.56 8.16 5.15
N SER A 315 -12.25 8.38 4.99
CA SER A 315 -11.33 7.48 4.28
C SER A 315 -11.18 6.16 5.02
N GLU A 316 -11.07 6.22 6.35
CA GLU A 316 -11.03 5.05 7.25
C GLU A 316 -12.33 4.25 7.20
N LEU A 317 -13.49 4.89 7.37
CA LEU A 317 -14.82 4.25 7.37
C LEU A 317 -15.13 3.57 6.03
N LEU A 318 -14.72 4.17 4.92
CA LEU A 318 -14.91 3.60 3.58
C LEU A 318 -13.87 2.52 3.23
N GLY A 319 -12.80 2.38 4.02
CA GLY A 319 -11.66 1.51 3.71
C GLY A 319 -10.91 1.95 2.45
N ASP A 320 -10.74 3.26 2.22
CA ASP A 320 -10.10 3.79 1.00
C ASP A 320 -8.56 3.78 1.09
N THR A 321 -8.01 2.56 1.19
CA THR A 321 -6.58 2.29 1.25
C THR A 321 -6.17 1.39 0.09
N ALA A 322 -5.03 1.66 -0.51
CA ALA A 322 -4.41 0.82 -1.54
C ALA A 322 -3.10 0.20 -1.02
N HIS A 323 -2.78 -1.01 -1.48
CA HIS A 323 -1.67 -1.81 -0.98
C HIS A 323 -0.71 -2.25 -2.09
N ARG A 324 0.58 -2.36 -1.76
CA ARG A 324 1.63 -2.94 -2.62
C ARG A 324 2.57 -3.80 -1.78
N LEU A 325 3.13 -4.85 -2.39
CA LEU A 325 4.22 -5.61 -1.76
C LEU A 325 5.51 -4.80 -1.83
N ILE A 326 6.35 -4.95 -0.81
CA ILE A 326 7.69 -4.37 -0.73
C ILE A 326 8.70 -5.39 -1.31
N PRO A 327 9.71 -4.96 -2.10
CA PRO A 327 10.04 -3.58 -2.46
C PRO A 327 9.13 -2.99 -3.56
N VAL A 328 8.74 -1.74 -3.34
CA VAL A 328 7.89 -0.93 -4.23
C VAL A 328 8.74 -0.26 -5.31
N THR A 329 8.30 -0.36 -6.56
CA THR A 329 8.92 0.33 -7.70
C THR A 329 8.36 1.74 -7.93
N ASP A 330 9.04 2.53 -8.77
CA ASP A 330 8.54 3.78 -9.33
C ASP A 330 7.10 3.66 -9.90
N ARG A 331 6.84 2.63 -10.71
CA ARG A 331 5.52 2.34 -11.29
C ARG A 331 4.51 1.91 -10.22
N ASP A 332 4.93 1.18 -9.19
CA ASP A 332 4.06 0.79 -8.08
C ASP A 332 3.65 1.99 -7.22
N ALA A 333 4.58 2.90 -6.93
CA ALA A 333 4.31 4.15 -6.21
C ALA A 333 3.31 5.02 -6.99
N GLN A 334 3.55 5.23 -8.29
CA GLN A 334 2.60 5.93 -9.17
C GLN A 334 1.22 5.27 -9.19
N SER A 335 1.19 3.94 -9.23
CA SER A 335 -0.04 3.15 -9.29
C SER A 335 -0.83 3.19 -7.98
N VAL A 336 -0.17 3.09 -6.82
CA VAL A 336 -0.85 3.06 -5.51
C VAL A 336 -1.44 4.42 -5.15
N VAL A 337 -0.77 5.53 -5.51
CA VAL A 337 -1.30 6.89 -5.32
C VAL A 337 -2.56 7.14 -6.16
N ARG A 338 -2.65 6.55 -7.35
CA ARG A 338 -3.77 6.72 -8.28
C ARG A 338 -4.91 5.72 -8.10
N SER A 339 -4.75 4.69 -7.26
CA SER A 339 -5.73 3.60 -7.14
C SER A 339 -6.75 3.73 -6.00
N ILE A 340 -6.53 4.64 -5.04
CA ILE A 340 -7.54 4.99 -4.03
C ILE A 340 -8.70 5.76 -4.68
N ARG A 341 -9.94 5.57 -4.23
CA ARG A 341 -11.13 6.22 -4.85
C ARG A 341 -11.10 7.73 -4.67
N THR A 342 -10.48 8.21 -3.60
CA THR A 342 -10.29 9.63 -3.28
C THR A 342 -9.08 10.27 -3.96
N ALA A 343 -8.33 9.53 -4.81
CA ALA A 343 -7.20 10.05 -5.58
C ALA A 343 -7.46 11.39 -6.33
N PRO A 344 -8.66 11.69 -6.89
CA PRO A 344 -8.93 12.97 -7.54
C PRO A 344 -8.66 14.21 -6.67
N VAL A 345 -8.71 14.08 -5.33
CA VAL A 345 -8.36 15.17 -4.40
C VAL A 345 -6.90 15.59 -4.55
N LEU A 346 -5.99 14.64 -4.83
CA LEU A 346 -4.56 14.90 -5.04
C LEU A 346 -4.29 15.61 -6.38
N PHE A 347 -5.16 15.44 -7.38
CA PHE A 347 -4.97 15.97 -8.74
C PHE A 347 -5.79 17.25 -9.02
N GLY A 348 -6.30 17.91 -7.98
CA GLY A 348 -7.02 19.18 -8.08
C GLY A 348 -8.54 19.02 -8.16
N TRP A 349 -9.19 18.79 -7.01
CA TRP A 349 -10.64 18.68 -6.89
C TRP A 349 -11.30 20.02 -6.51
N ARG A 350 -12.46 20.33 -7.12
CA ARG A 350 -13.27 21.55 -6.86
C ARG A 350 -12.46 22.87 -6.88
N GLY A 351 -11.49 22.99 -7.80
CA GLY A 351 -10.68 24.19 -7.97
C GLY A 351 -9.47 24.29 -7.02
N ALA A 352 -9.22 23.27 -6.19
CA ALA A 352 -7.92 23.13 -5.53
C ALA A 352 -6.81 22.88 -6.57
N ALA A 353 -5.60 23.36 -6.28
CA ALA A 353 -4.43 23.02 -7.08
C ALA A 353 -4.03 21.54 -6.85
N PRO A 354 -3.45 20.86 -7.86
CA PRO A 354 -2.82 19.56 -7.65
C PRO A 354 -1.70 19.62 -6.60
N VAL A 355 -1.54 18.53 -5.84
CA VAL A 355 -0.45 18.39 -4.87
C VAL A 355 0.79 17.76 -5.50
N ASP A 356 1.93 17.86 -4.82
CA ASP A 356 3.19 17.26 -5.23
C ASP A 356 3.17 15.73 -5.04
N THR A 357 2.54 15.04 -5.99
CA THR A 357 2.47 13.58 -5.99
C THR A 357 3.84 12.94 -6.24
N ALA A 358 4.81 13.66 -6.82
CA ALA A 358 6.16 13.13 -7.02
C ALA A 358 6.91 13.02 -5.68
N ALA A 359 6.85 14.05 -4.83
CA ALA A 359 7.40 13.99 -3.47
C ALA A 359 6.71 12.92 -2.59
N LEU A 360 5.41 12.67 -2.79
CA LEU A 360 4.69 11.57 -2.16
C LEU A 360 5.18 10.20 -2.68
N GLU A 361 5.32 10.03 -4.00
CA GLU A 361 5.83 8.80 -4.64
C GLU A 361 7.28 8.50 -4.19
N GLU A 362 8.11 9.52 -3.93
CA GLU A 362 9.43 9.37 -3.33
C GLU A 362 9.35 8.89 -1.86
N LEU A 363 8.49 9.51 -1.04
CA LEU A 363 8.29 9.10 0.35
C LEU A 363 7.86 7.63 0.47
N LEU A 364 6.95 7.18 -0.39
CA LEU A 364 6.50 5.79 -0.46
C LEU A 364 7.66 4.82 -0.75
N GLN A 365 8.56 5.19 -1.66
CA GLN A 365 9.74 4.39 -2.00
C GLN A 365 10.80 4.39 -0.89
N ARG A 366 11.02 5.53 -0.21
CA ARG A 366 11.91 5.61 0.97
C ARG A 366 11.41 4.75 2.14
N VAL A 367 10.10 4.77 2.42
CA VAL A 367 9.47 3.86 3.41
C VAL A 367 9.61 2.40 2.99
N SER A 368 9.41 2.10 1.70
CA SER A 368 9.63 0.76 1.17
C SER A 368 11.06 0.28 1.31
N ARG A 369 12.07 1.14 1.10
CA ARG A 369 13.49 0.81 1.27
C ARG A 369 13.80 0.45 2.72
N LEU A 370 13.42 1.30 3.67
CA LEU A 370 13.61 1.07 5.11
C LEU A 370 13.14 -0.33 5.57
N VAL A 371 12.01 -0.81 5.06
CA VAL A 371 11.43 -2.10 5.46
C VAL A 371 11.98 -3.29 4.66
N ASP A 372 12.43 -3.09 3.41
CA ASP A 372 13.12 -4.13 2.62
C ASP A 372 14.55 -4.40 3.15
N ASP A 373 15.27 -3.31 3.47
CA ASP A 373 16.65 -3.34 3.97
C ASP A 373 16.72 -3.80 5.43
N HIS A 374 15.68 -3.53 6.24
CA HIS A 374 15.58 -3.92 7.66
C HIS A 374 14.25 -4.64 8.00
N PRO A 375 14.16 -5.97 7.80
CA PRO A 375 13.00 -6.79 8.21
C PRO A 375 12.72 -6.81 9.72
N GLU A 376 13.62 -6.25 10.52
CA GLU A 376 13.44 -5.91 11.93
C GLU A 376 12.37 -4.82 12.14
N VAL A 377 12.14 -3.97 11.14
CA VAL A 377 11.12 -2.91 11.13
C VAL A 377 9.74 -3.51 10.84
N ALA A 378 9.18 -4.14 11.87
CA ALA A 378 7.91 -4.86 11.78
C ALA A 378 6.70 -3.98 11.42
N ALA A 379 6.71 -2.70 11.78
CA ALA A 379 5.76 -1.72 11.27
C ALA A 379 6.30 -0.28 11.26
N VAL A 380 5.90 0.50 10.24
CA VAL A 380 6.05 1.96 10.14
C VAL A 380 4.67 2.56 9.89
N SER A 381 4.36 3.67 10.53
CA SER A 381 3.16 4.45 10.25
C SER A 381 3.49 5.94 10.26
N LEU A 382 3.26 6.62 9.14
CA LEU A 382 3.40 8.07 8.99
C LEU A 382 1.99 8.66 8.89
N GLU A 383 1.60 9.45 9.89
CA GLU A 383 0.22 9.90 10.07
C GLU A 383 0.15 11.18 10.93
N PRO A 384 -0.44 12.28 10.43
CA PRO A 384 -0.69 12.55 9.01
C PRO A 384 0.61 12.93 8.27
N VAL A 385 0.62 12.67 6.96
CA VAL A 385 1.58 13.22 6.00
C VAL A 385 0.84 14.25 5.15
N VAL A 386 1.17 15.52 5.32
CA VAL A 386 0.58 16.61 4.52
C VAL A 386 1.30 16.68 3.18
N VAL A 387 0.57 16.50 2.08
CA VAL A 387 1.09 16.64 0.72
C VAL A 387 0.64 18.01 0.21
N ALA A 388 1.55 18.97 0.12
CA ALA A 388 1.27 20.32 -0.33
C ALA A 388 1.42 20.45 -1.85
N THR A 389 1.19 21.63 -2.42
CA THR A 389 1.49 21.92 -3.83
C THR A 389 2.99 21.81 -4.16
N GLN A 390 3.86 21.85 -3.15
CA GLN A 390 5.30 21.62 -3.25
C GLN A 390 5.76 20.84 -2.01
N GLY A 391 6.28 19.63 -2.24
CA GLY A 391 6.80 18.75 -1.20
C GLY A 391 5.77 18.14 -0.24
N VAL A 392 6.31 17.33 0.69
CA VAL A 392 5.57 16.64 1.75
C VAL A 392 6.02 17.09 3.14
N SER A 393 5.16 16.95 4.14
CA SER A 393 5.47 17.20 5.55
C SER A 393 4.89 16.10 6.43
N VAL A 394 5.76 15.24 6.98
CA VAL A 394 5.37 14.19 7.92
C VAL A 394 5.20 14.81 9.32
N LEU A 395 3.97 14.84 9.83
CA LEU A 395 3.65 15.49 11.12
C LEU A 395 3.66 14.54 12.32
N GLY A 396 3.55 13.24 12.06
CA GLY A 396 3.60 12.19 13.07
C GLY A 396 4.12 10.91 12.47
N ALA A 397 4.85 10.15 13.28
CA ALA A 397 5.34 8.83 12.93
C ALA A 397 5.30 7.90 14.14
N SER A 398 5.06 6.62 13.90
CA SER A 398 5.38 5.54 14.82
C SER A 398 6.12 4.43 14.08
N VAL A 399 7.09 3.83 14.77
CA VAL A 399 7.86 2.69 14.29
C VAL A 399 7.85 1.62 15.36
N ARG A 400 7.59 0.37 14.97
CA ARG A 400 7.71 -0.81 15.82
C ARG A 400 8.80 -1.71 15.25
N LEU A 401 9.80 -1.99 16.08
CA LEU A 401 10.80 -3.00 15.80
C LEU A 401 10.36 -4.32 16.42
N ALA A 402 10.69 -5.44 15.79
CA ALA A 402 10.60 -6.77 16.39
C ALA A 402 11.76 -7.63 15.85
N PRO A 403 12.18 -8.69 16.57
CA PRO A 403 13.04 -9.71 15.98
C PRO A 403 12.40 -10.21 14.67
N PRO A 404 13.17 -10.35 13.57
CA PRO A 404 12.60 -10.73 12.29
C PRO A 404 11.98 -12.13 12.42
N PRO A 405 10.79 -12.37 11.84
CA PRO A 405 10.13 -13.67 11.96
C PRO A 405 11.05 -14.77 11.42
N ALA A 406 11.17 -15.87 12.17
CA ALA A 406 12.00 -16.99 11.79
C ALA A 406 11.57 -17.49 10.39
N ARG A 407 12.41 -17.25 9.38
CA ARG A 407 12.13 -17.65 8.00
C ARG A 407 12.01 -19.17 7.93
N SER A 408 10.77 -19.66 7.88
CA SER A 408 10.42 -21.06 7.63
C SER A 408 10.56 -21.45 6.15
N ASP A 409 11.07 -20.54 5.31
CA ASP A 409 11.34 -20.68 3.87
C ASP A 409 12.47 -21.70 3.55
N LEU A 410 12.34 -22.94 4.04
CA LEU A 410 13.25 -24.05 3.72
C LEU A 410 12.90 -24.75 2.39
N GLY A 411 11.94 -24.23 1.62
CA GLY A 411 11.55 -24.80 0.33
C GLY A 411 10.86 -23.80 -0.60
N PRO A 412 10.76 -24.12 -1.91
CA PRO A 412 9.97 -23.33 -2.85
C PRO A 412 8.50 -23.35 -2.46
N ARG A 413 7.86 -22.17 -2.44
CA ARG A 413 6.43 -22.03 -2.17
C ARG A 413 5.62 -22.61 -3.33
N THR A 414 5.12 -23.84 -3.21
CA THR A 414 4.12 -24.39 -4.11
C THR A 414 2.74 -23.88 -3.72
N LEU A 415 1.99 -23.35 -4.70
CA LEU A 415 0.55 -23.18 -4.51
C LEU A 415 -0.08 -24.54 -4.17
N PRO A 416 -1.01 -24.61 -3.19
CA PRO A 416 -1.81 -25.81 -3.00
C PRO A 416 -2.54 -26.14 -4.30
N ALA A 417 -2.28 -27.31 -4.87
CA ALA A 417 -3.13 -27.84 -5.93
C ALA A 417 -4.50 -28.15 -5.31
N TYR A 418 -5.55 -27.57 -5.89
CA TYR A 418 -6.95 -27.78 -5.51
C TYR A 418 -7.67 -28.51 -6.64
#